data_AF-A0A929KNG0-F1
#
_entry.id   AF-A0A929KNG0-F1
#
_cell.length_a   1.000
_cell.length_b   1.000
_cell.length_c   1.000
_cell.angle_alpha   90.00
_cell.angle_beta   90.00
_cell.angle_gamma   90.00
#
_symmetry.space_group_name_H-M   'P 1'
#
loop_
_entity.id
_entity.type
_entity.pdbx_description
1 polymer ?
#
loop_
_entity_poly.entity_id
_entity_poly.type
_entity_poly.pdbx_seq_one_letter_code
_entity_poly.pdbx_strand_id
1 'polypeptide(L)'
;MASHIVKFAGLSDRDRKKVPALPKLGAGDRFELRVRRRDGEDQTVALPPAAADAVETLLGHLRSGERVAVLTEDQELSPTDASEILGISRPLVVLRMDRGELPFRYVGKHRRASLKDVLALKAKLDVRQKALEALAEDTEDLVNNHGL
;
A
#
# COMPACT_ATOMS: atom_id res chain seq x y z
N MET A 1 -3.60 18.49 17.28
CA MET A 1 -3.86 17.06 17.53
C MET A 1 -3.30 16.29 16.35
N ALA A 2 -2.15 15.64 16.52
CA ALA A 2 -1.49 14.90 15.45
C ALA A 2 -2.21 13.56 15.28
N SER A 3 -2.99 13.43 14.20
CA SER A 3 -3.55 12.15 13.75
C SER A 3 -2.40 11.25 13.29
N HIS A 4 -1.73 10.58 14.23
CA HIS A 4 -1.28 9.22 13.96
C HIS A 4 -2.55 8.37 14.13
N ILE A 5 -2.78 7.31 13.37
CA ILE A 5 -1.94 6.13 13.45
C ILE A 5 -2.04 5.38 12.13
N VAL A 6 -0.94 5.33 11.37
CA VAL A 6 -0.68 4.19 10.51
C VAL A 6 -0.57 2.98 11.44
N LYS A 7 -1.67 2.22 11.61
CA LYS A 7 -1.64 1.02 12.45
C LYS A 7 -0.98 -0.07 11.62
N PHE A 8 0.31 -0.22 11.83
CA PHE A 8 1.03 -1.38 11.31
C PHE A 8 0.58 -2.61 12.08
N ALA A 9 -0.12 -3.50 11.39
CA ALA A 9 -0.33 -4.86 11.84
C ALA A 9 0.88 -5.70 11.39
N GLY A 10 1.50 -6.37 12.36
CA GLY A 10 2.52 -7.38 12.12
C GLY A 10 2.24 -8.57 13.01
N LEU A 11 2.62 -9.77 12.55
CA LEU A 11 2.49 -10.99 13.33
C LEU A 11 3.86 -11.39 13.87
N SER A 12 3.87 -11.94 15.09
CA SER A 12 5.05 -12.61 15.61
C SER A 12 5.37 -13.85 14.75
N ASP A 13 6.63 -14.31 14.74
CA ASP A 13 7.00 -15.53 14.00
C ASP A 13 6.17 -16.76 14.42
N ARG A 14 5.74 -16.80 15.69
CA ARG A 14 4.87 -17.86 16.22
C ARG A 14 3.46 -17.78 15.63
N ASP A 15 2.92 -16.59 15.45
CA ASP A 15 1.57 -16.37 14.92
C ASP A 15 1.55 -16.47 13.39
N ARG A 16 2.63 -16.08 12.72
CA ARG A 16 2.82 -16.24 11.27
C ARG A 16 2.65 -17.69 10.83
N LYS A 17 3.20 -18.65 11.60
CA LYS A 17 3.06 -20.10 11.33
C LYS A 17 1.62 -20.62 11.49
N LYS A 18 0.77 -19.88 12.18
CA LYS A 18 -0.65 -20.24 12.41
C LYS A 18 -1.60 -19.60 11.41
N VAL A 19 -1.15 -18.61 10.64
CA VAL A 19 -2.01 -17.99 9.62
C VAL A 19 -2.23 -19.00 8.49
N PRO A 20 -3.46 -19.50 8.31
CA PRO A 20 -3.74 -20.41 7.21
C PRO A 20 -3.56 -19.67 5.88
N ALA A 21 -3.12 -20.38 4.85
CA ALA A 21 -3.29 -19.88 3.49
C ALA A 21 -4.79 -19.87 3.19
N LEU A 22 -5.29 -18.72 2.75
CA LEU A 22 -6.65 -18.67 2.23
C LEU A 22 -6.71 -19.49 0.93
N PRO A 23 -7.70 -20.36 0.75
CA PRO A 23 -7.94 -20.96 -0.55
C PRO A 23 -8.36 -19.86 -1.53
N LYS A 24 -7.96 -19.97 -2.80
CA LYS A 24 -8.48 -19.11 -3.85
C LYS A 24 -9.99 -19.33 -3.95
N LEU A 25 -10.77 -18.28 -3.75
CA LEU A 25 -12.22 -18.33 -3.85
C LEU A 25 -12.60 -18.39 -5.34
N GLY A 26 -13.35 -19.41 -5.72
CA GLY A 26 -13.95 -19.56 -7.04
C GLY A 26 -15.28 -18.81 -7.18
N ALA A 27 -15.79 -18.76 -8.41
CA ALA A 27 -17.10 -18.16 -8.68
C ALA A 27 -18.21 -18.95 -7.94
N GLY A 28 -18.91 -18.29 -7.01
CA GLY A 28 -19.96 -18.88 -6.18
C GLY A 28 -19.53 -19.20 -4.74
N ASP A 29 -18.23 -19.14 -4.44
CA ASP A 29 -17.73 -19.30 -3.08
C ASP A 29 -18.08 -18.09 -2.21
N ARG A 30 -18.31 -18.32 -0.92
CA ARG A 30 -18.60 -17.27 0.06
C ARG A 30 -17.50 -17.24 1.12
N PHE A 31 -17.04 -16.04 1.42
CA PHE A 31 -16.10 -15.81 2.51
C PHE A 31 -16.86 -15.30 3.75
N GLU A 32 -16.70 -16.01 4.87
CA GLU A 32 -17.41 -15.72 6.11
C GLU A 32 -16.42 -15.61 7.28
N LEU A 33 -16.54 -14.52 8.06
CA LEU A 33 -15.80 -14.32 9.30
C LEU A 33 -16.64 -14.79 10.48
N ARG A 34 -16.17 -15.83 11.19
CA ARG A 34 -16.80 -16.28 12.44
C ARG A 34 -16.12 -15.63 13.63
N VAL A 35 -16.91 -14.93 14.44
CA VAL A 35 -16.49 -14.30 15.69
C VAL A 35 -17.13 -15.05 16.84
N ARG A 36 -16.30 -15.74 17.63
CA ARG A 36 -16.73 -16.31 18.91
C ARG A 36 -16.64 -15.23 19.98
N ARG A 37 -17.78 -14.83 20.53
CA ARG A 37 -17.86 -13.87 21.65
C ARG A 37 -17.61 -14.57 22.98
N ARG A 38 -17.28 -13.78 24.02
CA ARG A 38 -16.96 -14.29 25.36
C ARG A 38 -18.16 -14.92 26.08
N ASP A 39 -19.37 -14.53 25.69
CA ASP A 39 -20.65 -15.09 26.15
C ASP A 39 -20.96 -16.46 25.52
N GLY A 40 -20.11 -16.94 24.61
CA GLY A 40 -20.28 -18.22 23.91
C GLY A 40 -21.03 -18.11 22.59
N GLU A 41 -21.61 -16.96 22.27
CA GLU A 41 -22.32 -16.76 21.01
C GLU A 41 -21.33 -16.71 19.83
N ASP A 42 -21.72 -17.38 18.74
CA ASP A 42 -21.05 -17.25 17.46
C ASP A 42 -21.80 -16.23 16.61
N GLN A 43 -21.06 -15.24 16.11
CA GLN A 43 -21.55 -14.37 15.07
C GLN A 43 -20.80 -14.66 13.78
N THR A 44 -21.54 -14.96 12.71
CA THR A 44 -20.98 -15.13 11.37
C THR A 44 -21.26 -13.88 10.55
N VAL A 45 -20.23 -13.33 9.92
CA VAL A 45 -20.31 -12.13 9.08
C VAL A 45 -19.87 -12.51 7.67
N ALA A 46 -20.81 -12.49 6.72
CA ALA A 46 -20.49 -12.68 5.31
C ALA A 46 -19.76 -11.43 4.78
N LEU A 47 -18.64 -11.64 4.10
CA LEU A 47 -17.88 -10.57 3.46
C LEU A 47 -18.23 -10.47 1.98
N PRO A 48 -18.43 -9.24 1.45
CA PRO A 48 -18.48 -9.01 0.02
C PRO A 48 -17.17 -9.45 -0.67
N PRO A 49 -17.20 -9.78 -1.98
CA PRO A 49 -16.01 -10.22 -2.71
C PRO A 49 -14.79 -9.30 -2.55
N ALA A 50 -14.98 -7.99 -2.71
CA ALA A 50 -13.90 -7.01 -2.56
C ALA A 50 -13.27 -7.00 -1.16
N ALA A 51 -14.05 -7.29 -0.11
CA ALA A 51 -13.52 -7.39 1.25
C ALA A 51 -12.77 -8.70 1.46
N ALA A 52 -13.19 -9.79 0.80
CA ALA A 52 -12.47 -11.06 0.82
C ALA A 52 -11.10 -10.93 0.14
N ASP A 53 -11.03 -10.30 -1.04
CA ASP A 53 -9.78 -10.04 -1.77
C ASP A 53 -8.79 -9.21 -0.94
N ALA A 54 -9.30 -8.19 -0.24
CA ALA A 54 -8.49 -7.36 0.65
C ALA A 54 -7.92 -8.18 1.83
N VAL A 55 -8.71 -9.08 2.42
CA VAL A 55 -8.25 -9.98 3.50
C VAL A 55 -7.24 -10.98 2.96
N GLU A 56 -7.42 -11.52 1.76
CA GLU A 56 -6.45 -12.42 1.12
C GLU A 56 -5.09 -11.73 0.94
N THR A 57 -5.10 -10.53 0.38
CA THR A 57 -3.90 -9.70 0.19
C THR A 57 -3.21 -9.43 1.52
N LEU A 58 -3.97 -8.98 2.53
CA LEU A 58 -3.48 -8.73 3.88
C LEU A 58 -2.80 -9.96 4.50
N LEU A 59 -3.47 -11.13 4.46
CA LEU A 59 -2.90 -12.36 5.02
C LEU A 59 -1.67 -12.83 4.24
N GLY A 60 -1.63 -12.61 2.92
CA GLY A 60 -0.45 -12.86 2.09
C GLY A 60 0.78 -12.11 2.60
N HIS A 61 0.68 -10.79 2.75
CA HIS A 61 1.77 -9.96 3.27
C HIS A 61 2.19 -10.36 4.69
N LEU A 62 1.23 -10.58 5.59
CA LEU A 62 1.53 -11.02 6.97
C LEU A 62 2.23 -12.39 6.99
N ARG A 63 1.86 -13.32 6.10
CA ARG A 63 2.53 -14.61 5.92
C ARG A 63 3.91 -14.49 5.28
N SER A 64 4.22 -13.42 4.57
CA SER A 64 5.55 -13.10 4.06
C SER A 64 6.44 -12.44 5.11
N GLY A 65 5.88 -12.06 6.28
CA GLY A 65 6.60 -11.35 7.33
C GLY A 65 6.67 -9.84 7.08
N GLU A 66 5.89 -9.36 6.11
CA GLU A 66 5.75 -7.94 5.82
C GLU A 66 4.84 -7.29 6.86
N ARG A 67 5.12 -6.02 7.16
CA ARG A 67 4.24 -5.21 8.00
C ARG A 67 3.19 -4.57 7.12
N VAL A 68 1.91 -4.65 7.50
CA VAL A 68 0.82 -4.09 6.70
C VAL A 68 0.20 -2.91 7.41
N ALA A 69 -0.06 -1.84 6.67
CA ALA A 69 -0.78 -0.67 7.12
C ALA A 69 -2.14 -0.58 6.43
N VAL A 70 -3.19 -0.26 7.19
CA VAL A 70 -4.51 0.09 6.65
C VAL A 70 -4.69 1.60 6.76
N LEU A 71 -4.97 2.25 5.63
CA LEU A 71 -5.13 3.69 5.51
C LEU A 71 -6.41 4.01 4.74
N THR A 72 -6.98 5.18 4.99
CA THR A 72 -8.08 5.74 4.19
C THR A 72 -7.52 6.76 3.20
N GLU A 73 -8.23 7.00 2.09
CA GLU A 73 -7.77 7.91 1.02
C GLU A 73 -7.56 9.35 1.52
N ASP A 74 -8.40 9.82 2.45
CA ASP A 74 -8.32 11.16 3.03
C ASP A 74 -7.32 11.27 4.19
N GLN A 75 -6.59 10.20 4.49
CA GLN A 75 -5.58 10.21 5.54
C GLN A 75 -4.51 11.25 5.21
N GLU A 76 -4.21 12.10 6.19
CA GLU A 76 -3.14 13.08 6.08
C GLU A 76 -1.77 12.45 6.33
N LEU A 77 -0.87 12.64 5.39
CA LEU A 77 0.48 12.12 5.39
C LEU A 77 1.49 13.24 5.56
N SER A 78 2.49 13.01 6.40
CA SER A 78 3.66 13.89 6.45
C SER A 78 4.53 13.71 5.19
N PRO A 79 5.43 14.66 4.90
CA PRO A 79 6.41 14.45 3.83
C PRO A 79 7.29 13.20 4.03
N THR A 80 7.47 12.75 5.28
CA THR A 80 8.18 11.50 5.58
C THR A 80 7.34 10.30 5.16
N ASP A 81 6.08 10.22 5.57
CA ASP A 81 5.19 9.11 5.19
C ASP A 81 5.01 9.02 3.66
N ALA A 82 4.83 10.17 3.02
CA ALA A 82 4.76 10.24 1.56
C ALA A 82 6.06 9.79 0.88
N SER A 83 7.23 10.02 1.51
CA SER A 83 8.53 9.60 0.96
C SER A 83 8.68 8.08 0.94
N GLU A 84 8.18 7.41 1.98
CA GLU A 84 8.16 5.95 2.05
C GLU A 84 7.26 5.35 0.96
N ILE A 85 6.08 5.94 0.73
CA ILE A 85 5.13 5.47 -0.31
C ILE A 85 5.67 5.73 -1.71
N LEU A 86 6.26 6.91 -1.94
CA LEU A 86 6.75 7.30 -3.25
C LEU A 86 8.07 6.60 -3.63
N GLY A 87 8.77 6.00 -2.66
CA GLY A 87 10.10 5.41 -2.88
C GLY A 87 11.17 6.45 -3.20
N ILE A 88 11.00 7.69 -2.75
CA ILE A 88 11.92 8.80 -3.00
C ILE A 88 12.31 9.49 -1.69
N SER A 89 13.38 10.29 -1.71
CA SER A 89 13.83 10.99 -0.50
C SER A 89 12.84 12.08 -0.05
N ARG A 90 12.72 12.28 1.27
CA ARG A 90 11.89 13.36 1.86
C ARG A 90 12.19 14.75 1.24
N PRO A 91 13.44 15.18 1.02
CA PRO A 91 13.72 16.45 0.35
C PRO A 91 13.09 16.54 -1.05
N LEU A 92 13.07 15.43 -1.80
CA LEU A 92 12.42 15.40 -3.12
C LEU A 92 10.89 15.51 -3.00
N VAL A 93 10.27 14.86 -2.00
CA VAL A 93 8.84 15.05 -1.72
C VAL A 93 8.53 16.52 -1.43
N VAL A 94 9.33 17.17 -0.58
CA VAL A 94 9.16 18.59 -0.27
C VAL A 94 9.32 19.46 -1.52
N LEU A 95 10.30 19.16 -2.37
CA LEU A 95 10.48 19.87 -3.64
C LEU A 95 9.26 19.72 -4.56
N ARG A 96 8.66 18.52 -4.64
CA ARG A 96 7.43 18.27 -5.42
C ARG A 96 6.24 19.04 -4.85
N MET A 97 6.13 19.14 -3.52
CA MET A 97 5.13 20.00 -2.86
C MET A 97 5.34 21.46 -3.22
N ASP A 98 6.56 21.98 -3.09
CA ASP A 98 6.89 23.39 -3.37
C ASP A 98 6.71 23.75 -4.85
N ARG A 99 6.84 22.77 -5.76
CA ARG A 99 6.54 22.91 -7.20
C ARG A 99 5.05 22.77 -7.56
N GLY A 100 4.19 22.49 -6.58
CA GLY A 100 2.75 22.26 -6.81
C GLY A 100 2.43 20.92 -7.48
N GLU A 101 3.39 20.01 -7.59
CA GLU A 101 3.17 18.69 -8.17
C GLU A 101 2.48 17.72 -7.20
N LEU A 102 2.67 17.94 -5.89
CA LEU A 102 1.98 17.24 -4.82
C LEU A 102 1.15 18.25 -4.01
N PRO A 103 -0.18 18.26 -4.14
CA PRO A 103 -1.06 19.07 -3.30
C PRO A 103 -0.79 18.81 -1.81
N PHE A 104 -0.73 19.89 -1.03
CA PHE A 104 -0.56 19.81 0.41
C PHE A 104 -1.26 20.98 1.10
N ARG A 105 -1.53 20.81 2.40
CA ARG A 105 -1.98 21.88 3.28
C ARG A 105 -1.11 21.96 4.53
N TYR A 106 -1.20 23.09 5.22
CA TYR A 106 -0.58 23.25 6.53
C TYR A 106 -1.54 22.79 7.63
N VAL A 107 -1.02 21.98 8.54
CA VAL A 107 -1.64 21.63 9.82
C VAL A 107 -0.75 22.17 10.92
N GLY A 108 -1.11 23.35 11.43
CA GLY A 108 -0.21 24.15 12.26
C GLY A 108 1.03 24.56 11.44
N LYS A 109 2.23 24.14 11.89
CA LYS A 109 3.51 24.44 11.22
C LYS A 109 3.96 23.35 10.23
N HIS A 110 3.20 22.26 10.10
CA HIS A 110 3.63 21.09 9.33
C HIS A 110 2.83 20.93 8.03
N ARG A 111 3.52 20.54 6.95
CA ARG A 111 2.88 20.17 5.68
C ARG A 111 2.21 18.79 5.80
N ARG A 112 1.07 18.64 5.15
CA ARG A 112 0.30 17.39 5.03
C ARG A 112 -0.27 17.24 3.63
N ALA A 113 -0.09 16.06 3.03
CA ALA A 113 -0.73 15.69 1.76
C ALA A 113 -1.75 14.57 2.02
N SER A 114 -2.80 14.48 1.20
CA SER A 114 -3.72 13.34 1.27
C SER A 114 -3.04 12.09 0.71
N LEU A 115 -3.40 10.90 1.21
CA LEU A 115 -2.94 9.64 0.62
C LEU A 115 -3.35 9.55 -0.85
N LYS A 116 -4.56 9.98 -1.19
CA LYS A 116 -5.06 10.04 -2.57
C LYS A 116 -4.10 10.78 -3.51
N ASP A 117 -3.66 11.97 -3.11
CA ASP A 117 -2.75 12.77 -3.94
C ASP A 117 -1.36 12.15 -4.05
N VAL A 118 -0.87 11.53 -2.96
CA VAL A 118 0.40 10.80 -2.97
C VAL A 118 0.35 9.60 -3.92
N LEU A 119 -0.72 8.81 -3.89
CA LEU A 119 -0.90 7.66 -4.79
C LEU A 119 -1.09 8.09 -6.24
N ALA A 120 -1.78 9.21 -6.50
CA ALA A 120 -1.91 9.77 -7.84
C ALA A 120 -0.54 10.21 -8.40
N LEU A 121 0.33 10.79 -7.56
CA LEU A 121 1.70 11.09 -7.97
C LEU A 121 2.51 9.81 -8.20
N LYS A 122 2.40 8.80 -7.33
CA LYS A 122 3.08 7.51 -7.49
C LYS A 122 2.76 6.86 -8.83
N ALA A 123 1.49 6.82 -9.21
CA ALA A 123 1.06 6.27 -10.50
C ALA A 123 1.74 6.98 -11.69
N LYS A 124 1.86 8.32 -11.64
CA LYS A 124 2.58 9.09 -12.67
C LYS A 124 4.07 8.77 -12.71
N LEU A 125 4.71 8.63 -11.55
CA LEU A 125 6.13 8.27 -11.46
C LEU A 125 6.39 6.85 -11.99
N ASP A 126 5.50 5.90 -11.70
CA ASP A 126 5.64 4.51 -12.15
C ASP A 126 5.51 4.38 -13.66
N VAL A 127 4.60 5.12 -14.29
CA VAL A 127 4.49 5.16 -15.75
C VAL A 127 5.78 5.71 -16.37
N ARG A 128 6.33 6.78 -15.79
CA ARG A 128 7.59 7.36 -16.27
C ARG A 128 8.76 6.39 -16.09
N GLN A 129 8.83 5.70 -14.95
CA GLN A 129 9.88 4.74 -14.65
C GLN A 129 9.86 3.58 -15.65
N LYS A 130 8.68 3.01 -15.92
CA LYS A 130 8.52 1.95 -16.92
C LYS A 130 8.93 2.40 -18.32
N ALA A 131 8.61 3.63 -18.71
CA ALA A 131 9.02 4.17 -20.00
C ALA A 131 10.55 4.32 -20.10
N LEU A 132 11.22 4.71 -19.02
CA LEU A 132 12.68 4.78 -18.97
C LEU A 132 13.33 3.39 -19.01
N GLU A 133 12.75 2.42 -18.33
CA GLU A 133 13.20 1.02 -18.36
C GLU A 133 13.10 0.44 -19.77
N ALA A 134 11.97 0.65 -20.46
CA ALA A 134 11.81 0.21 -21.85
C ALA A 134 12.84 0.84 -22.79
N LEU A 135 13.11 2.15 -22.64
CA LEU A 135 14.15 2.82 -23.43
C LEU A 135 15.55 2.29 -23.13
N ALA A 136 15.84 1.92 -21.88
CA ALA A 136 17.11 1.32 -21.49
C ALA A 136 17.26 -0.08 -22.11
N GLU A 137 16.22 -0.90 -22.06
CA GLU A 137 16.17 -2.23 -22.69
C GLU A 137 16.39 -2.14 -24.21
N ASP A 138 15.65 -1.26 -24.90
CA ASP A 138 15.84 -1.02 -26.34
C ASP A 138 17.28 -0.59 -26.67
N THR A 139 17.89 0.23 -25.81
CA THR A 139 19.28 0.69 -25.99
C THR A 139 20.27 -0.45 -25.80
N GLU A 140 20.07 -1.28 -24.77
CA GLU A 140 20.91 -2.46 -24.52
C GLU A 140 20.81 -3.47 -25.67
N ASP A 141 19.61 -3.70 -26.20
CA ASP A 141 19.38 -4.57 -27.36
C ASP A 141 20.09 -4.05 -28.62
N LEU A 142 20.06 -2.74 -28.86
CA LEU A 142 20.79 -2.12 -29.97
C LEU A 142 22.31 -2.29 -29.83
N VAL A 143 22.86 -2.09 -28.64
CA VAL A 143 24.29 -2.30 -28.36
C VAL A 143 24.66 -3.78 -28.57
N ASN A 144 23.87 -4.70 -28.01
CA ASN A 144 24.20 -6.13 -28.00
C ASN A 144 23.99 -6.81 -29.35
N ASN A 145 22.92 -6.49 -30.07
CA ASN A 145 22.53 -7.20 -31.29
C ASN A 145 22.90 -6.45 -32.58
N HIS A 146 23.14 -5.14 -32.47
CA HIS A 146 23.37 -4.28 -33.64
C HIS A 146 24.69 -3.48 -33.56
N GLY A 147 25.48 -3.65 -32.49
CA GLY A 147 26.89 -3.24 -32.45
C GLY A 147 27.12 -1.73 -32.47
N LEU A 148 26.20 -0.96 -31.88
CA LEU A 148 26.46 0.43 -31.52
C LEU A 148 27.36 0.53 -30.29
#